data_AF-A0A811T8H4-F1
#
_entry.id   AF-A0A811T8H4-F1
#
_cell.length_a   1.000
_cell.length_b   1.000
_cell.length_c   1.000
_cell.angle_alpha   90.00
_cell.angle_beta   90.00
_cell.angle_gamma   90.00
#
_symmetry.space_group_name_H-M   'P 1'
#
loop_
_entity.id
_entity.type
_entity.pdbx_description
1 polymer ?
#
loop_
_entity_poly.entity_id
_entity_poly.type
_entity_poly.pdbx_seq_one_letter_code
_entity_poly.pdbx_strand_id
1 'polypeptide(L)'
;MSKGKMNKEEAKQKVRELAQRFQYNLDVYKKSAYNETRARQEFINPFFEALGWDVENKQGHAEQYKDVVHEDAIKVVESER
;
A
#
# COMPACT_ATOMS: atom_id res chain seq x y z
N MET A 1 -1.80 -0.66 25.08
CA MET A 1 -2.46 -1.92 24.66
C MET A 1 -1.64 -2.50 23.51
N SER A 2 -0.71 -3.43 23.77
CA SER A 2 0.00 -4.11 22.68
C SER A 2 -1.03 -4.94 21.93
N LYS A 3 -1.38 -4.52 20.70
CA LYS A 3 -2.09 -5.40 19.77
C LYS A 3 -1.23 -6.65 19.63
N GLY A 4 -1.71 -7.79 20.12
CA GLY A 4 -1.10 -9.07 19.86
C GLY A 4 -0.92 -9.22 18.34
N LYS A 5 0.21 -9.79 17.91
CA LYS A 5 0.47 -10.07 16.49
C LYS A 5 -0.77 -10.71 15.87
N MET A 6 -1.29 -10.09 14.81
CA MET A 6 -2.42 -10.61 14.03
C MET A 6 -2.08 -12.02 13.55
N ASN A 7 -2.99 -12.98 13.74
CA ASN A 7 -2.75 -14.35 13.28
C ASN A 7 -3.02 -14.49 11.77
N LYS A 8 -2.66 -15.64 11.19
CA LYS A 8 -2.75 -15.85 9.73
C LYS A 8 -4.18 -15.77 9.18
N GLU A 9 -5.18 -16.22 9.93
CA GLU A 9 -6.58 -16.19 9.49
C GLU A 9 -7.15 -14.76 9.56
N GLU A 10 -6.80 -14.02 10.61
CA GLU A 10 -7.15 -12.61 10.75
C GLU A 10 -6.49 -11.76 9.64
N ALA A 11 -5.21 -12.02 9.34
CA ALA A 11 -4.49 -11.37 8.25
C ALA A 11 -5.15 -11.63 6.90
N LYS A 12 -5.50 -12.88 6.61
CA LYS A 12 -6.19 -13.27 5.38
C LYS A 12 -7.56 -12.59 5.26
N GLN A 13 -8.32 -12.53 6.34
CA GLN A 13 -9.60 -11.83 6.36
C GLN A 13 -9.40 -10.33 6.10
N LYS A 14 -8.42 -9.71 6.76
CA LYS A 14 -8.11 -8.29 6.58
C LYS A 14 -7.74 -7.95 5.15
N VAL A 15 -6.88 -8.74 4.53
CA VAL A 15 -6.50 -8.59 3.12
C VAL A 15 -7.72 -8.71 2.21
N ARG A 16 -8.60 -9.68 2.47
CA ARG A 16 -9.84 -9.87 1.70
C ARG A 16 -10.76 -8.65 1.81
N GLU A 17 -10.96 -8.11 3.00
CA GLU A 17 -11.78 -6.91 3.22
C GLU A 17 -11.23 -5.69 2.49
N LEU A 18 -9.91 -5.48 2.55
CA LEU A 18 -9.24 -4.39 1.84
C LEU A 18 -9.44 -4.51 0.33
N ALA A 19 -9.23 -5.70 -0.23
CA ALA A 19 -9.43 -5.96 -1.65
C ALA A 19 -10.89 -5.76 -2.09
N GLN A 20 -11.85 -6.25 -1.30
CA GLN A 20 -13.27 -6.10 -1.58
C GLN A 20 -13.71 -4.63 -1.52
N ARG A 21 -13.28 -3.89 -0.50
CA ARG A 21 -13.58 -2.45 -0.38
C ARG A 21 -12.98 -1.66 -1.54
N PHE A 22 -11.74 -1.99 -1.93
CA PHE A 22 -11.08 -1.37 -3.07
C PHE A 22 -11.87 -1.60 -4.36
N GLN A 23 -12.23 -2.85 -4.62
CA GLN A 23 -13.00 -3.25 -5.80
C GLN A 23 -14.38 -2.60 -5.86
N TYR A 24 -15.09 -2.54 -4.72
CA TYR A 24 -16.43 -1.97 -4.64
C TYR A 24 -16.45 -0.47 -4.96
N ASN A 25 -15.42 0.27 -4.54
CA ASN A 25 -15.32 1.72 -4.73
C ASN A 25 -14.32 2.11 -5.83
N LEU A 26 -13.98 1.18 -6.74
CA LEU A 26 -12.96 1.38 -7.77
C LEU A 26 -13.23 2.63 -8.63
N ASP A 27 -14.49 2.91 -8.95
CA ASP A 27 -14.89 4.11 -9.69
C ASP A 27 -14.51 5.40 -8.96
N VAL A 28 -14.65 5.43 -7.63
CA VAL A 28 -14.30 6.59 -6.80
C VAL A 28 -12.79 6.77 -6.74
N TYR A 29 -12.03 5.67 -6.60
CA TYR A 29 -10.57 5.72 -6.49
C TYR A 29 -9.87 6.05 -7.81
N LYS A 30 -10.54 5.89 -8.95
CA LYS A 30 -10.02 6.29 -10.27
C LYS A 30 -10.20 7.79 -10.55
N LYS A 31 -10.94 8.53 -9.73
CA LYS A 31 -11.14 9.98 -9.91
C LYS A 31 -9.91 10.74 -9.46
N SER A 32 -9.58 11.85 -10.14
CA SER A 32 -8.39 12.66 -9.82
C SER A 32 -8.38 13.23 -8.40
N ALA A 33 -9.54 13.27 -7.73
CA ALA A 33 -9.67 13.68 -6.33
C ALA A 33 -9.10 12.65 -5.34
N TYR A 34 -8.89 11.40 -5.76
CA TYR A 34 -8.26 10.36 -4.96
C TYR A 34 -6.78 10.23 -5.37
N ASN A 35 -5.88 10.62 -4.46
CA ASN A 35 -4.45 10.67 -4.74
C ASN A 35 -3.70 9.47 -4.17
N GLU A 36 -2.45 9.34 -4.62
CA GLU A 36 -1.52 8.29 -4.23
C GLU A 36 -1.36 8.18 -2.71
N THR A 37 -1.22 9.31 -2.00
CA THR A 37 -1.08 9.34 -0.54
C THR A 37 -2.27 8.71 0.18
N ARG A 38 -3.50 9.00 -0.26
CA ARG A 38 -4.71 8.40 0.33
C ARG A 38 -4.79 6.91 0.06
N ALA A 39 -4.50 6.50 -1.19
CA ALA A 39 -4.45 5.07 -1.54
C ALA A 39 -3.42 4.32 -0.69
N ARG A 40 -2.25 4.93 -0.48
CA ARG A 40 -1.18 4.39 0.36
C ARG A 40 -1.65 4.18 1.80
N GLN A 41 -2.22 5.21 2.41
CA GLN A 41 -2.64 5.17 3.81
C GLN A 41 -3.85 4.26 4.06
N GLU A 42 -4.82 4.24 3.15
CA GLU A 42 -6.08 3.52 3.37
C GLU A 42 -6.04 2.05 2.94
N PHE A 43 -5.18 1.69 1.98
CA PHE A 43 -5.15 0.34 1.40
C PHE A 43 -3.78 -0.31 1.46
N ILE A 44 -2.73 0.38 0.98
CA ILE A 44 -1.42 -0.23 0.81
C ILE A 44 -0.76 -0.51 2.16
N ASN A 45 -0.70 0.47 3.06
CA ASN A 45 -0.11 0.29 4.39
C ASN A 45 -0.85 -0.80 5.17
N PRO A 46 -2.20 -0.76 5.31
CA PRO A 46 -2.93 -1.80 6.04
C PRO A 46 -2.82 -3.19 5.41
N PHE A 47 -2.64 -3.29 4.09
CA PHE A 47 -2.45 -4.56 3.39
C PHE A 47 -1.12 -5.20 3.80
N PHE A 48 -0.03 -4.45 3.74
CA PHE A 48 1.30 -4.96 4.09
C PHE A 48 1.44 -5.19 5.60
N GLU A 49 0.86 -4.31 6.43
CA GLU A 49 0.79 -4.54 7.88
C GLU A 49 0.04 -5.83 8.23
N ALA A 50 -1.06 -6.13 7.53
CA ALA A 50 -1.78 -7.39 7.71
C ALA A 50 -0.91 -8.61 7.34
N LEU A 51 0.01 -8.47 6.38
CA LEU A 51 0.99 -9.50 6.04
C LEU A 51 2.18 -9.56 7.03
N GLY A 52 2.20 -8.69 8.04
CA GLY A 52 3.26 -8.63 9.04
C GLY A 52 4.46 -7.76 8.65
N TRP A 53 4.34 -6.94 7.62
CA TRP A 53 5.37 -5.98 7.24
C TRP A 53 5.28 -4.71 8.10
N ASP A 54 6.41 -4.19 8.52
CA ASP A 54 6.49 -2.95 9.30
C ASP A 54 6.62 -1.73 8.39
N VAL A 55 5.49 -1.31 7.82
CA VAL A 55 5.43 -0.20 6.84
C VAL A 55 5.71 1.15 7.48
N GLU A 56 5.38 1.33 8.76
CA GLU A 56 5.64 2.57 9.51
C GLU A 56 7.09 2.66 10.00
N ASN A 57 7.95 1.70 9.66
CA ASN A 57 9.34 1.59 10.12
C ASN A 57 9.47 1.78 11.63
N LYS A 58 8.53 1.24 12.41
CA LYS A 58 8.50 1.39 13.87
C LYS A 58 9.64 0.64 14.55
N GLN A 59 10.22 -0.35 13.87
CA GLN A 59 11.41 -1.09 14.30
C GLN A 59 12.72 -0.38 13.93
N GLY A 60 12.68 0.78 13.24
CA GLY A 60 13.87 1.60 12.98
C GLY A 60 14.87 0.95 12.02
N HIS A 61 14.42 0.11 11.10
CA HIS A 61 15.28 -0.46 10.07
C HIS A 61 15.82 0.65 9.17
N ALA A 62 17.15 0.71 9.05
CA ALA A 62 17.85 1.60 8.15
C ALA A 62 17.36 1.41 6.70
N GLU A 63 17.36 2.49 5.91
CA GLU A 63 16.87 2.62 4.51
C GLU A 63 17.38 1.59 3.48
N GLN A 64 18.16 0.62 3.92
CA GLN A 64 18.97 -0.32 3.14
C GLN A 64 18.21 -1.59 2.71
N TYR A 65 17.03 -1.86 3.28
CA TYR A 65 16.17 -3.00 2.92
C TYR A 65 14.97 -2.62 2.04
N LYS A 66 15.05 -1.49 1.32
CA LYS A 66 14.10 -1.23 0.23
C LYS A 66 14.41 -2.18 -0.93
N ASP A 67 13.75 -3.34 -0.94
CA ASP A 67 13.65 -4.21 -2.13
C ASP A 67 12.87 -3.52 -3.28
N VAL A 68 12.26 -2.36 -3.00
CA VAL A 68 11.66 -1.49 -4.01
C VAL A 68 12.76 -0.64 -4.63
N VAL A 69 13.44 -1.22 -5.63
CA VAL A 69 14.04 -0.43 -6.70
C VAL A 69 12.90 0.41 -7.27
N HIS A 70 12.99 1.72 -7.12
CA HIS A 70 12.09 2.67 -7.77
C HIS A 70 12.16 2.36 -9.27
N GLU A 71 11.13 1.74 -9.85
CA GLU A 71 11.10 1.52 -11.29
C GLU A 71 11.26 2.88 -11.97
N ASP A 72 12.20 2.90 -12.91
CA ASP A 72 12.73 4.05 -13.62
C ASP A 72 11.62 5.06 -13.94
N ALA A 73 11.80 6.32 -13.55
CA ALA A 73 10.90 7.38 -13.96
C ALA A 73 11.00 7.54 -15.48
N ILE A 74 10.18 6.80 -16.24
CA ILE A 74 10.10 6.94 -17.69
C ILE A 74 9.55 8.35 -17.97
N LYS A 75 10.48 9.29 -18.17
CA LYS A 75 10.20 10.59 -18.76
C LYS A 75 9.86 10.36 -20.23
N VAL A 76 8.57 10.31 -20.53
CA VAL A 76 8.10 10.42 -21.92
C VAL A 76 8.37 11.86 -22.35
N VAL A 77 9.50 12.08 -23.03
CA VAL A 77 9.70 13.28 -23.83
C VAL A 77 8.87 13.13 -25.09
N GLU A 78 7.77 13.88 -25.14
CA GLU A 78 6.92 14.02 -26.30
C GLU A 78 7.75 14.70 -27.41
N SER A 79 8.15 13.93 -28.42
CA SER A 79 8.84 14.47 -29.59
C SER A 79 7.81 15.19 -30.45
N GLU A 80 7.96 16.51 -30.57
CA GLU A 80 7.23 17.36 -31.50
C GLU A 80 7.28 16.78 -32.93
N ARG A 81 6.12 16.70 -33.57
CA ARG A 81 5.96 16.69 -35.02
C ARG A 81 4.69 17.41 -35.41
#